data_AF-A0A956UUS7-F1
#
_entry.id   AF-A0A956UUS7-F1
#
_cell.length_a   1.000
_cell.length_b   1.000
_cell.length_c   1.000
_cell.angle_alpha   90.00
_cell.angle_beta   90.00
_cell.angle_gamma   90.00
#
_symmetry.space_group_name_H-M   'P 1'
#
loop_
_entity.id
_entity.type
_entity.pdbx_description
1 polymer ?
#
loop_
_entity_poly.entity_id
_entity_poly.type
_entity_poly.pdbx_seq_one_letter_code
_entity_poly.pdbx_strand_id
1 'polypeptide(L)'
;MDKPAVRYVRVPDGASIAYWDIGEGMPLVALHSGPHSHIGLEWGLDVAREAYERVAERYSVVRMDFRNSGLSTRGVAALGIEDYVSDLEAVLGQLPDVPVVLLGHGEKAQIALKYAVDNPARVHGIVLTQEVLSWRQLPPGEASAHTLIWPLVSEDWNLYTELAAVIGVGLRDHEMAARWADFMRAAMNEDDYRHAMAAISRVDALDLLPSIQCPVTILVGTGPAFNIRSAQEAASLLPNASVVMLEGRITWWWEQAGVNAILRFMESLHDDKRRLGGPLAGSFQTILFTDLESSTALTQRLGDEGAQEVLRGHNATVRKALEAHAGREVKHTGDGIMAAFPSAVRAVEAALQVQRELAGGEVRVRMGLNAGEPIAEDDDLFGTAVQLAARICDRAEPGQVLVSRVVADFCAGKRLQFSHHTDATLKGFAVPVALYEASG
;
A
#
# COMPACT_ATOMS: atom_id res chain seq x y z
N MET A 1 4.33 27.82 -5.87
CA MET A 1 3.77 28.47 -4.67
C MET A 1 4.88 29.20 -3.93
N ASP A 2 4.54 30.21 -3.12
CA ASP A 2 5.50 30.82 -2.21
C ASP A 2 5.89 29.85 -1.07
N LYS A 3 7.04 30.08 -0.45
CA LYS A 3 7.49 29.29 0.71
C LYS A 3 6.47 29.39 1.85
N PRO A 4 6.02 28.26 2.44
CA PRO A 4 5.03 28.30 3.51
C PRO A 4 5.61 28.93 4.79
N ALA A 5 4.74 29.62 5.52
CA ALA A 5 5.09 30.21 6.80
C ALA A 5 5.22 29.10 7.86
N VAL A 6 6.38 29.03 8.51
CA VAL A 6 6.61 28.10 9.62
C VAL A 6 5.86 28.60 10.86
N ARG A 7 5.08 27.70 11.46
CA ARG A 7 4.36 27.92 12.72
C ARG A 7 4.92 27.01 13.80
N TYR A 8 4.59 27.32 15.04
CA TYR A 8 5.10 26.61 16.21
C TYR A 8 3.96 26.24 17.15
N VAL A 9 3.99 25.01 17.66
CA VAL A 9 3.10 24.53 18.71
C VAL A 9 3.93 24.08 19.91
N ARG A 10 3.45 24.36 21.14
CA ARG A 10 4.09 23.87 22.36
C ARG A 10 3.47 22.55 22.81
N VAL A 11 4.32 21.59 23.13
CA VAL A 11 3.93 20.31 23.76
C VAL A 11 3.93 20.44 25.30
N PRO A 12 3.31 19.50 26.04
CA PRO A 12 3.12 19.62 27.49
C PRO A 12 4.40 19.78 28.32
N ASP A 13 5.52 19.23 27.85
CA ASP A 13 6.83 19.35 28.49
C ASP A 13 7.56 20.67 28.19
N GLY A 14 6.95 21.56 27.39
CA GLY A 14 7.45 22.88 27.06
C GLY A 14 8.29 22.96 25.79
N ALA A 15 8.58 21.85 25.11
CA ALA A 15 9.24 21.89 23.81
C ALA A 15 8.34 22.57 22.76
N SER A 16 8.97 23.20 21.76
CA SER A 16 8.34 23.93 20.68
C SER A 16 8.58 23.19 19.37
N ILE A 17 7.49 22.80 18.70
CA ILE A 17 7.50 21.97 17.50
C ILE A 17 7.14 22.84 16.29
N ALA A 18 8.07 22.95 15.35
CA ALA A 18 7.93 23.67 14.11
C ALA A 18 7.17 22.82 13.08
N TYR A 19 6.20 23.44 12.40
CA TYR A 19 5.43 22.79 11.35
C TYR A 19 4.94 23.81 10.33
N TRP A 20 4.60 23.33 9.13
CA TRP A 20 3.85 24.09 8.15
C TRP A 20 2.84 23.18 7.45
N ASP A 21 1.80 23.78 6.88
CA ASP A 21 0.87 23.11 5.97
C ASP A 21 0.60 23.98 4.74
N ILE A 22 0.22 23.32 3.65
CA ILE A 22 -0.25 23.95 2.40
C ILE A 22 -1.38 23.11 1.80
N GLY A 23 -2.17 23.70 0.91
CA GLY A 23 -3.28 23.01 0.25
C GLY A 23 -4.53 22.89 1.15
N GLU A 24 -5.57 22.25 0.60
CA GLU A 24 -6.86 22.05 1.26
C GLU A 24 -7.30 20.59 1.11
N GLY A 25 -8.25 20.13 1.94
CA GLY A 25 -8.77 18.76 1.92
C GLY A 25 -8.13 17.86 2.99
N MET A 26 -8.23 16.53 2.79
CA MET A 26 -7.72 15.54 3.74
C MET A 26 -6.22 15.72 3.98
N PRO A 27 -5.73 15.85 5.23
CA PRO A 27 -4.32 16.08 5.51
C PRO A 27 -3.47 14.82 5.27
N LEU A 28 -2.42 14.97 4.46
CA LEU A 28 -1.26 14.09 4.40
C LEU A 28 -0.18 14.64 5.32
N VAL A 29 0.03 14.00 6.46
CA VAL A 29 1.09 14.36 7.40
C VAL A 29 2.32 13.52 7.09
N ALA A 30 3.26 14.12 6.37
CA ALA A 30 4.49 13.45 5.99
C ALA A 30 5.51 13.56 7.11
N LEU A 31 6.01 12.42 7.58
CA LEU A 31 7.09 12.27 8.55
C LEU A 31 8.32 11.78 7.80
N HIS A 32 9.35 12.62 7.70
CA HIS A 32 10.53 12.38 6.86
C HIS A 32 11.52 11.41 7.54
N SER A 33 12.32 10.67 6.77
CA SER A 33 13.19 9.61 7.31
C SER A 33 14.41 10.14 8.05
N GLY A 34 14.99 9.26 8.87
CA GLY A 34 16.01 9.60 9.83
C GLY A 34 15.46 10.44 10.98
N PRO A 35 16.28 10.71 12.00
CA PRO A 35 15.96 11.77 12.95
C PRO A 35 16.10 13.17 12.30
N HIS A 36 16.72 13.27 11.12
CA HIS A 36 16.99 14.53 10.41
C HIS A 36 15.77 15.04 9.66
N SER A 37 15.28 16.21 10.04
CA SER A 37 14.31 16.98 9.29
C SER A 37 14.69 18.45 9.40
N HIS A 38 14.44 19.21 8.35
CA HIS A 38 14.52 20.66 8.42
C HIS A 38 13.50 21.26 7.45
N ILE A 39 12.26 21.42 7.92
CA ILE A 39 11.13 21.84 7.08
C ILE A 39 11.32 23.19 6.38
N GLY A 40 12.21 24.04 6.92
CA GLY A 40 12.59 25.30 6.28
C GLY A 40 13.58 25.17 5.13
N LEU A 41 14.46 24.16 5.13
CA LEU A 41 15.49 23.94 4.11
C LEU A 41 15.01 23.00 3.02
N GLU A 42 14.16 22.02 3.34
CA GLU A 42 13.62 21.07 2.37
C GLU A 42 12.85 21.78 1.24
N TRP A 43 12.22 22.92 1.49
CA TRP A 43 11.55 23.72 0.45
C TRP A 43 12.52 24.26 -0.62
N GLY A 44 13.80 24.36 -0.29
CA GLY A 44 14.86 24.73 -1.24
C GLY A 44 15.28 23.58 -2.17
N LEU A 45 14.83 22.35 -1.91
CA LEU A 45 15.04 21.20 -2.77
C LEU A 45 13.91 21.16 -3.80
N ASP A 46 14.23 21.35 -5.08
CA ASP A 46 13.21 21.41 -6.15
C ASP A 46 12.33 20.15 -6.17
N VAL A 47 12.93 18.96 -6.02
CA VAL A 47 12.20 17.68 -5.95
C VAL A 47 11.20 17.62 -4.79
N ALA A 48 11.54 18.17 -3.63
CA ALA A 48 10.65 18.19 -2.47
C ALA A 48 9.53 19.22 -2.67
N ARG A 49 9.87 20.42 -3.11
CA ARG A 49 8.90 21.49 -3.40
C ARG A 49 7.87 21.04 -4.43
N GLU A 50 8.31 20.47 -5.54
CA GLU A 50 7.43 19.96 -6.60
C GLU A 50 6.50 18.85 -6.08
N ALA A 51 7.02 17.94 -5.23
CA ALA A 51 6.20 16.91 -4.60
C ALA A 51 5.12 17.51 -3.70
N TYR A 52 5.46 18.50 -2.88
CA TYR A 52 4.51 19.18 -2.00
C TYR A 52 3.44 19.94 -2.77
N GLU A 53 3.84 20.73 -3.76
CA GLU A 53 2.92 21.48 -4.62
C GLU A 53 1.95 20.55 -5.33
N ARG A 54 2.43 19.41 -5.82
CA ARG A 54 1.62 18.42 -6.51
C ARG A 54 0.60 17.72 -5.61
N VAL A 55 0.96 17.41 -4.36
CA VAL A 55 -0.03 16.88 -3.41
C VAL A 55 -1.02 17.98 -2.99
N ALA A 56 -0.53 19.22 -2.84
CA ALA A 56 -1.32 20.39 -2.48
C ALA A 56 -2.40 20.78 -3.51
N GLU A 57 -2.33 20.26 -4.74
CA GLU A 57 -3.38 20.42 -5.75
C GLU A 57 -4.73 19.78 -5.35
N ARG A 58 -4.70 18.75 -4.48
CA ARG A 58 -5.90 17.96 -4.12
C ARG A 58 -6.07 17.73 -2.61
N TYR A 59 -4.99 17.84 -1.85
CA TYR A 59 -4.93 17.46 -0.44
C TYR A 59 -4.17 18.52 0.36
N SER A 60 -4.36 18.55 1.67
CA SER A 60 -3.47 19.34 2.54
C SER A 60 -2.19 18.54 2.77
N VAL A 61 -1.03 19.17 2.64
CA VAL A 61 0.26 18.57 3.01
C VAL A 61 0.75 19.22 4.27
N VAL A 62 1.10 18.41 5.26
CA VAL A 62 1.65 18.87 6.53
C VAL A 62 3.04 18.32 6.73
N ARG A 63 3.97 19.21 7.08
CA ARG A 63 5.34 18.88 7.42
C ARG A 63 5.68 19.44 8.79
N MET A 64 6.51 18.70 9.52
CA MET A 64 6.96 19.08 10.85
C MET A 64 8.40 18.67 11.09
N ASP A 65 9.07 19.43 11.95
CA ASP A 65 10.33 19.02 12.57
C ASP A 65 10.03 18.43 13.94
N PHE A 66 10.47 17.21 14.21
CA PHE A 66 10.40 16.67 15.58
C PHE A 66 11.42 17.37 16.48
N ARG A 67 11.23 17.29 17.80
CA ARG A 67 12.27 17.71 18.76
C ARG A 67 13.63 17.09 18.41
N ASN A 68 14.69 17.83 18.70
CA ASN A 68 16.08 17.59 18.31
C ASN A 68 16.38 17.74 16.82
N SER A 69 15.42 18.21 16.01
CA SER A 69 15.60 18.34 14.57
C SER A 69 15.14 19.70 14.05
N GLY A 70 15.83 20.15 13.01
CA GLY A 70 15.48 21.34 12.23
C GLY A 70 15.22 22.58 13.09
N LEU A 71 14.04 23.16 12.90
CA LEU A 71 13.59 24.40 13.53
C LEU A 71 12.90 24.18 14.90
N SER A 72 12.71 22.94 15.33
CA SER A 72 12.10 22.60 16.62
C SER A 72 13.10 22.70 17.76
N THR A 73 12.62 22.61 19.01
CA THR A 73 13.48 22.57 20.20
C THR A 73 14.60 21.52 20.06
N ARG A 74 15.83 21.91 20.43
CA ARG A 74 17.06 21.13 20.34
C ARG A 74 17.63 20.81 21.72
N GLY A 75 18.50 19.80 21.84
CA GLY A 75 19.23 19.47 23.05
C GLY A 75 18.44 18.67 24.09
N VAL A 76 17.38 17.96 23.67
CA VAL A 76 16.57 17.13 24.57
C VAL A 76 17.20 15.74 24.71
N ALA A 77 17.73 15.43 25.90
CA ALA A 77 18.57 14.24 26.09
C ALA A 77 17.81 12.93 26.33
N ALA A 78 16.69 12.98 27.05
CA ALA A 78 15.91 11.80 27.40
C ALA A 78 14.65 11.75 26.56
N LEU A 79 14.65 10.89 25.54
CA LEU A 79 13.54 10.72 24.60
C LEU A 79 13.06 9.27 24.56
N GLY A 80 11.75 9.09 24.50
CA GLY A 80 11.05 7.87 24.14
C GLY A 80 10.14 8.07 22.93
N ILE A 81 9.57 6.99 22.43
CA ILE A 81 8.59 7.07 21.33
C ILE A 81 7.36 7.90 21.72
N GLU A 82 6.94 7.86 22.99
CA GLU A 82 5.79 8.63 23.49
C GLU A 82 6.00 10.14 23.38
N ASP A 83 7.25 10.62 23.50
CA ASP A 83 7.57 12.03 23.32
C ASP A 83 7.35 12.45 21.86
N TYR A 84 7.72 11.60 20.90
CA TYR A 84 7.48 11.85 19.48
C TYR A 84 6.00 11.72 19.10
N VAL A 85 5.26 10.78 19.73
CA VAL A 85 3.81 10.68 19.59
C VAL A 85 3.13 11.95 20.12
N SER A 86 3.60 12.48 21.26
CA SER A 86 3.12 13.76 21.80
C SER A 86 3.44 14.95 20.89
N ASP A 87 4.60 14.97 20.23
CA ASP A 87 4.94 16.01 19.24
C ASP A 87 3.98 15.97 18.05
N LEU A 88 3.71 14.76 17.53
CA LEU A 88 2.79 14.55 16.42
C LEU A 88 1.36 14.98 16.81
N GLU A 89 0.87 14.54 17.97
CA GLU A 89 -0.44 14.92 18.49
C GLU A 89 -0.61 16.43 18.60
N ALA A 90 0.40 17.14 19.12
CA ALA A 90 0.33 18.59 19.26
C ALA A 90 0.20 19.30 17.89
N VAL A 91 0.91 18.84 16.86
CA VAL A 91 0.79 19.36 15.50
C VAL A 91 -0.59 19.03 14.90
N LEU A 92 -1.06 17.78 15.06
CA LEU A 92 -2.38 17.35 14.57
C LEU A 92 -3.53 18.12 15.22
N GLY A 93 -3.38 18.54 16.48
CA GLY A 93 -4.33 19.40 17.19
C GLY A 93 -4.41 20.83 16.66
N GLN A 94 -3.49 21.25 15.78
CA GLN A 94 -3.57 22.54 15.08
C GLN A 94 -4.27 22.43 13.71
N LEU A 95 -4.57 21.21 13.25
CA LEU A 95 -5.23 20.94 11.99
C LEU A 95 -6.76 20.84 12.18
N PRO A 96 -7.55 20.91 11.10
CA PRO A 96 -8.99 20.63 11.18
C PRO A 96 -9.27 19.29 11.85
N ASP A 97 -10.42 19.18 12.51
CA ASP A 97 -10.83 17.96 13.20
C ASP A 97 -11.37 16.91 12.22
N VAL A 98 -10.49 16.42 11.34
CA VAL A 98 -10.76 15.39 10.33
C VAL A 98 -9.70 14.29 10.41
N PRO A 99 -10.04 13.04 10.02
CA PRO A 99 -9.05 11.99 9.89
C PRO A 99 -7.89 12.38 8.98
N VAL A 100 -6.68 11.93 9.32
CA VAL A 100 -5.44 12.25 8.57
C VAL A 100 -4.81 10.99 7.97
N VAL A 101 -4.04 11.17 6.91
CA VAL A 101 -3.16 10.14 6.37
C VAL A 101 -1.75 10.38 6.89
N LEU A 102 -1.13 9.38 7.52
CA LEU A 102 0.23 9.47 8.02
C LEU A 102 1.19 8.84 7.00
N LEU A 103 2.17 9.59 6.51
CA LEU A 103 3.26 9.04 5.71
C LEU A 103 4.49 8.88 6.62
N GLY A 104 4.81 7.63 6.96
CA GLY A 104 6.00 7.27 7.72
C GLY A 104 7.14 6.83 6.80
N HIS A 105 8.16 7.67 6.67
CA HIS A 105 9.37 7.34 5.93
C HIS A 105 10.49 6.90 6.90
N GLY A 106 11.20 5.81 6.58
CA GLY A 106 12.31 5.33 7.42
C GLY A 106 11.87 4.95 8.83
N GLU A 107 12.62 5.45 9.80
CA GLU A 107 12.40 5.27 11.23
C GLU A 107 11.11 5.94 11.73
N LYS A 108 10.63 6.99 11.05
CA LYS A 108 9.38 7.66 11.43
C LYS A 108 8.14 6.82 11.15
N ALA A 109 8.28 5.72 10.40
CA ALA A 109 7.26 4.67 10.30
C ALA A 109 6.81 4.18 11.70
N GLN A 110 7.74 4.04 12.64
CA GLN A 110 7.45 3.57 13.99
C GLN A 110 6.54 4.52 14.75
N ILE A 111 6.76 5.83 14.61
CA ILE A 111 5.94 6.87 15.24
C ILE A 111 4.55 6.91 14.62
N ALA A 112 4.45 6.84 13.28
CA ALA A 112 3.16 6.79 12.59
C ALA A 112 2.32 5.58 13.03
N LEU A 113 2.95 4.40 13.11
CA LEU A 113 2.29 3.17 13.55
C LEU A 113 1.84 3.24 15.01
N LYS A 114 2.72 3.69 15.92
CA LYS A 114 2.37 3.86 17.34
C LYS A 114 1.21 4.83 17.51
N TYR A 115 1.28 5.99 16.86
CA TYR A 115 0.20 6.98 16.91
C TYR A 115 -1.14 6.40 16.42
N ALA A 116 -1.13 5.62 15.33
CA ALA A 116 -2.33 5.01 14.79
C ALA A 116 -2.94 3.93 15.71
N VAL A 117 -2.11 3.19 16.45
CA VAL A 117 -2.58 2.25 17.48
C VAL A 117 -3.26 3.00 18.63
N ASP A 118 -2.67 4.10 19.08
CA ASP A 118 -3.21 4.87 20.20
C ASP A 118 -4.46 5.69 19.80
N ASN A 119 -4.54 6.11 18.54
CA ASN A 119 -5.57 7.03 18.02
C ASN A 119 -6.24 6.51 16.73
N PRO A 120 -6.89 5.33 16.74
CA PRO A 120 -7.37 4.69 15.52
C PRO A 120 -8.43 5.49 14.77
N ALA A 121 -9.25 6.29 15.46
CA ALA A 121 -10.26 7.15 14.84
C ALA A 121 -9.67 8.39 14.15
N ARG A 122 -8.42 8.76 14.48
CA ARG A 122 -7.75 9.95 13.91
C ARG A 122 -7.00 9.65 12.62
N VAL A 123 -6.71 8.38 12.34
CA VAL A 123 -5.87 7.97 11.20
C VAL A 123 -6.72 7.27 10.14
N HIS A 124 -6.90 7.92 9.00
CA HIS A 124 -7.65 7.39 7.85
C HIS A 124 -6.83 6.37 7.04
N GLY A 125 -5.51 6.50 7.05
CA GLY A 125 -4.62 5.56 6.36
C GLY A 125 -3.15 5.84 6.64
N ILE A 126 -2.29 4.87 6.33
CA ILE A 126 -0.84 4.98 6.52
C ILE A 126 -0.11 4.68 5.20
N VAL A 127 0.84 5.53 4.84
CA VAL A 127 1.82 5.27 3.78
C VAL A 127 3.17 4.98 4.43
N LEU A 128 3.72 3.80 4.20
CA LEU A 128 5.07 3.42 4.64
C LEU A 128 6.02 3.45 3.45
N THR A 129 7.21 4.04 3.63
CA THR A 129 8.23 4.11 2.57
C THR A 129 9.62 3.89 3.18
N GLN A 130 10.40 2.95 2.63
CA GLN A 130 11.74 2.60 3.16
C GLN A 130 11.69 2.32 4.67
N GLU A 131 10.66 1.63 5.15
CA GLU A 131 10.34 1.53 6.57
C GLU A 131 11.39 0.77 7.40
N VAL A 132 11.67 1.29 8.59
CA VAL A 132 12.48 0.59 9.60
C VAL A 132 11.57 0.21 10.76
N LEU A 133 11.07 -1.02 10.76
CA LEU A 133 10.09 -1.48 11.76
C LEU A 133 10.74 -2.03 13.03
N SER A 134 11.93 -2.60 12.92
CA SER A 134 12.69 -3.06 14.09
C SER A 134 14.19 -3.01 13.81
N TRP A 135 14.95 -2.36 14.70
CA TRP A 135 16.41 -2.37 14.65
C TRP A 135 17.01 -3.71 15.11
N ARG A 136 16.21 -4.59 15.71
CA ARG A 136 16.64 -5.92 16.18
C ARG A 136 16.65 -6.97 15.07
N GLN A 137 15.86 -6.77 14.02
CA GLN A 137 15.62 -7.77 12.97
C GLN A 137 16.29 -7.45 11.64
N LEU A 138 17.24 -6.49 11.63
CA LEU A 138 18.06 -6.26 10.44
C LEU A 138 18.82 -7.54 10.07
N PRO A 139 18.72 -8.05 8.83
CA PRO A 139 19.37 -9.28 8.41
C PRO A 139 20.88 -9.31 8.73
N PRO A 140 21.46 -10.49 8.99
CA PRO A 140 22.91 -10.64 9.10
C PRO A 140 23.60 -10.21 7.79
N GLY A 141 24.46 -9.19 7.86
CA GLY A 141 25.06 -8.50 6.69
C GLY A 141 24.42 -7.16 6.32
N GLU A 142 23.22 -6.90 6.84
CA GLU A 142 22.51 -5.60 6.85
C GLU A 142 22.58 -4.89 8.21
N ALA A 143 23.44 -5.34 9.13
CA ALA A 143 24.07 -4.41 10.06
C ALA A 143 24.79 -3.37 9.17
N SER A 144 24.03 -2.34 8.81
CA SER A 144 24.13 -1.72 7.50
C SER A 144 25.44 -0.96 7.38
N ALA A 145 25.76 -0.44 6.20
CA ALA A 145 26.85 0.51 6.09
C ALA A 145 26.78 1.61 7.19
N HIS A 146 25.57 1.96 7.69
CA HIS A 146 25.39 2.82 8.85
C HIS A 146 25.94 2.26 10.16
N THR A 147 25.82 0.95 10.44
CA THR A 147 26.45 0.33 11.62
C THR A 147 27.98 0.42 11.55
N LEU A 148 28.56 0.25 10.35
CA LEU A 148 30.01 0.34 10.15
C LEU A 148 30.54 1.77 10.37
N ILE A 149 29.76 2.78 9.98
CA ILE A 149 30.14 4.19 10.17
C ILE A 149 29.61 4.79 11.48
N TRP A 150 28.79 4.07 12.25
CA TRP A 150 28.17 4.56 13.49
C TRP A 150 29.18 5.15 14.50
N PRO A 151 30.38 4.57 14.72
CA PRO A 151 31.38 5.18 15.61
C PRO A 151 31.75 6.62 15.20
N LEU A 152 31.72 6.93 13.90
CA LEU A 152 32.01 8.26 13.39
C LEU A 152 31.03 9.32 13.87
N VAL A 153 29.82 8.95 14.32
CA VAL A 153 28.87 9.92 14.90
C VAL A 153 29.52 10.71 16.05
N SER A 154 30.38 10.07 16.86
CA SER A 154 31.06 10.71 17.99
C SER A 154 32.53 11.06 17.70
N GLU A 155 33.14 10.47 16.68
CA GLU A 155 34.54 10.71 16.33
C GLU A 155 34.69 11.82 15.28
N ASP A 156 33.81 11.87 14.28
CA ASP A 156 33.83 12.83 13.19
C ASP A 156 32.43 12.96 12.53
N TRP A 157 31.60 13.86 13.06
CA TRP A 157 30.25 14.12 12.55
C TRP A 157 30.23 14.53 11.06
N ASN A 158 31.27 15.21 10.57
CA ASN A 158 31.34 15.62 9.17
C ASN A 158 31.56 14.41 8.27
N LEU A 159 32.53 13.56 8.60
CA LEU A 159 32.78 12.33 7.85
C LEU A 159 31.58 11.37 7.94
N TYR A 160 30.95 11.26 9.11
CA TYR A 160 29.72 10.49 9.28
C TYR A 160 28.64 10.95 8.30
N THR A 161 28.33 12.25 8.28
CA THR A 161 27.26 12.79 7.43
C THR A 161 27.58 12.66 5.94
N GLU A 162 28.85 12.80 5.53
CA GLU A 162 29.29 12.55 4.14
C GLU A 162 29.07 11.09 3.73
N LEU A 163 29.53 10.13 4.54
CA LEU A 163 29.39 8.70 4.24
C LEU A 163 27.92 8.26 4.30
N ALA A 164 27.16 8.71 5.29
CA ALA A 164 25.74 8.43 5.41
C ALA A 164 24.95 8.95 4.19
N ALA A 165 25.29 10.15 3.70
CA ALA A 165 24.66 10.70 2.50
C ALA A 165 24.99 9.90 1.23
N VAL A 166 26.24 9.47 1.09
CA VAL A 166 26.65 8.60 -0.03
C VAL A 166 25.97 7.24 0.02
N ILE A 167 25.77 6.67 1.21
CA ILE A 167 25.02 5.41 1.39
C ILE A 167 23.56 5.59 0.99
N GLY A 168 22.92 6.67 1.45
CA GLY A 168 21.50 6.94 1.18
C GLY A 168 21.23 7.24 -0.29
N VAL A 169 21.95 8.19 -0.88
CA VAL A 169 21.75 8.67 -2.26
C VAL A 169 22.39 7.73 -3.30
N GLY A 170 23.45 7.02 -2.91
CA GLY A 170 24.21 6.10 -3.75
C GLY A 170 25.51 6.69 -4.29
N LEU A 171 26.47 5.80 -4.53
CA LEU A 171 27.88 6.09 -4.85
C LEU A 171 28.15 6.90 -6.14
N ARG A 172 27.13 7.17 -6.97
CA ARG A 172 27.30 7.79 -8.29
C ARG A 172 26.81 9.23 -8.37
N ASP A 173 26.08 9.71 -7.37
CA ASP A 173 25.51 11.06 -7.35
C ASP A 173 26.15 11.89 -6.23
N HIS A 174 27.41 12.28 -6.47
CA HIS A 174 28.22 12.99 -5.48
C HIS A 174 27.72 14.40 -5.16
N GLU A 175 27.10 15.10 -6.12
CA GLU A 175 26.55 16.44 -5.87
C GLU A 175 25.34 16.35 -4.93
N MET A 176 24.41 15.43 -5.21
CA MET A 176 23.27 15.22 -4.33
C MET A 176 23.71 14.71 -2.95
N ALA A 177 24.68 13.81 -2.88
CA ALA A 177 25.23 13.34 -1.60
C ALA A 177 25.85 14.49 -0.79
N ALA A 178 26.61 15.40 -1.42
CA ALA A 178 27.17 16.56 -0.73
C ALA A 178 26.08 17.51 -0.19
N ARG A 179 25.07 17.83 -1.02
CA ARG A 179 23.92 18.64 -0.59
C ARG A 179 23.15 17.98 0.56
N TRP A 180 23.02 16.66 0.52
CA TRP A 180 22.35 15.91 1.58
C TRP A 180 23.15 15.90 2.89
N ALA A 181 24.48 15.76 2.82
CA ALA A 181 25.33 15.87 3.99
C ALA A 181 25.24 17.26 4.64
N ASP A 182 25.23 18.33 3.84
CA ASP A 182 25.00 19.70 4.32
C ASP A 182 23.62 19.85 4.97
N PHE A 183 22.58 19.28 4.36
CA PHE A 183 21.25 19.25 4.93
C PHE A 183 21.23 18.53 6.28
N MET A 184 21.85 17.35 6.41
CA MET A 184 21.91 16.59 7.67
C MET A 184 22.59 17.41 8.78
N ARG A 185 23.70 18.08 8.47
CA ARG A 185 24.43 18.92 9.43
C ARG A 185 23.66 20.16 9.85
N ALA A 186 22.88 20.75 8.94
CA ALA A 186 21.99 21.86 9.28
C ALA A 186 20.76 21.38 10.09
N ALA A 187 20.26 20.19 9.77
CA ALA A 187 19.10 19.58 10.41
C ALA A 187 19.40 19.11 11.83
N MET A 188 20.60 18.57 12.12
CA MET A 188 20.95 18.03 13.44
C MET A 188 22.43 18.17 13.78
N ASN A 189 22.75 18.22 15.08
CA ASN A 189 24.11 18.01 15.60
C ASN A 189 24.26 16.56 16.11
N GLU A 190 25.49 16.16 16.46
CA GLU A 190 25.81 14.81 16.91
C GLU A 190 25.02 14.36 18.16
N ASP A 191 24.87 15.23 19.16
CA ASP A 191 24.20 14.88 20.42
C ASP A 191 22.70 14.66 20.20
N ASP A 192 22.07 15.59 19.48
CA ASP A 192 20.67 15.49 19.06
C ASP A 192 20.41 14.21 18.28
N TYR A 193 21.32 13.88 17.35
CA TYR A 193 21.26 12.66 16.56
C TYR A 193 21.34 11.40 17.44
N ARG A 194 22.31 11.35 18.36
CA ARG A 194 22.47 10.21 19.28
C ARG A 194 21.25 10.01 20.18
N HIS A 195 20.68 11.10 20.73
CA HIS A 195 19.48 11.00 21.57
C HIS A 195 18.28 10.47 20.78
N ALA A 196 18.07 10.96 19.55
CA ALA A 196 16.99 10.51 18.71
C ALA A 196 17.13 9.03 18.30
N MET A 197 18.34 8.61 17.91
CA MET A 197 18.62 7.22 17.57
C MET A 197 18.50 6.28 18.78
N ALA A 198 18.90 6.73 19.98
CA ALA A 198 18.73 5.96 21.21
C ALA A 198 17.26 5.72 21.56
N ALA A 199 16.36 6.66 21.24
CA ALA A 199 14.93 6.52 21.43
C ALA A 199 14.32 5.56 20.42
N ILE A 200 14.60 5.77 19.12
CA ILE A 200 14.04 5.01 18.00
C ILE A 200 14.52 3.56 17.99
N SER A 201 15.81 3.31 18.25
CA SER A 201 16.40 1.97 18.16
C SER A 201 15.84 0.95 19.17
N ARG A 202 15.15 1.43 20.22
CA ARG A 202 14.54 0.57 21.25
C ARG A 202 13.17 0.04 20.84
N VAL A 203 12.54 0.67 19.86
CA VAL A 203 11.18 0.37 19.43
C VAL A 203 11.18 -0.86 18.53
N ASP A 204 10.24 -1.77 18.80
CA ASP A 204 9.87 -2.84 17.89
C ASP A 204 8.44 -2.59 17.40
N ALA A 205 8.31 -2.04 16.19
CA ALA A 205 7.02 -1.69 15.62
C ALA A 205 6.31 -2.89 14.96
N LEU A 206 6.97 -4.05 14.84
CA LEU A 206 6.34 -5.25 14.30
C LEU A 206 5.18 -5.74 15.19
N ASP A 207 5.33 -5.60 16.51
CA ASP A 207 4.29 -5.95 17.49
C ASP A 207 3.04 -5.05 17.39
N LEU A 208 3.18 -3.87 16.78
CA LEU A 208 2.07 -2.92 16.60
C LEU A 208 1.19 -3.27 15.39
N LEU A 209 1.77 -3.93 14.37
CA LEU A 209 1.12 -4.15 13.08
C LEU A 209 -0.25 -4.87 13.18
N PRO A 210 -0.43 -5.92 13.99
CA PRO A 210 -1.72 -6.60 14.10
C PRO A 210 -2.84 -5.73 14.69
N SER A 211 -2.49 -4.62 15.36
CA SER A 211 -3.45 -3.70 16.00
C SER A 211 -3.86 -2.54 15.09
N ILE A 212 -3.27 -2.41 13.90
CA ILE A 212 -3.59 -1.34 12.95
C ILE A 212 -4.95 -1.62 12.28
N GLN A 213 -5.85 -0.64 12.36
CA GLN A 213 -7.24 -0.76 11.87
C GLN A 213 -7.46 -0.11 10.50
N CYS A 214 -6.70 0.94 10.18
CA CYS A 214 -6.82 1.67 8.93
C CYS A 214 -6.10 0.95 7.77
N PRO A 215 -6.42 1.27 6.50
CA PRO A 215 -5.64 0.82 5.35
C PRO A 215 -4.17 1.26 5.44
N VAL A 216 -3.27 0.40 4.97
CA VAL A 216 -1.83 0.69 4.89
C VAL A 216 -1.34 0.44 3.48
N THR A 217 -0.52 1.33 2.91
CA THR A 217 0.24 1.03 1.71
C THR A 217 1.73 1.11 2.00
N ILE A 218 2.48 0.10 1.56
CA ILE A 218 3.94 0.02 1.68
C ILE A 218 4.52 0.26 0.29
N LEU A 219 5.28 1.34 0.13
CA LEU A 219 5.93 1.71 -1.12
C LEU A 219 7.36 1.18 -1.13
N VAL A 220 7.67 0.39 -2.15
CA VAL A 220 8.91 -0.35 -2.28
C VAL A 220 9.68 0.10 -3.52
N GLY A 221 10.84 0.73 -3.33
CA GLY A 221 11.76 1.09 -4.42
C GLY A 221 12.88 0.07 -4.62
N THR A 222 13.58 0.12 -5.76
CA THR A 222 14.74 -0.77 -6.06
C THR A 222 16.10 -0.18 -5.64
N GLY A 223 16.11 0.69 -4.63
CA GLY A 223 17.32 1.41 -4.15
C GLY A 223 18.25 0.56 -3.27
N PRO A 224 19.52 0.97 -3.11
CA PRO A 224 20.53 0.23 -2.33
C PRO A 224 20.25 0.17 -0.82
N ALA A 225 19.38 1.04 -0.31
CA ALA A 225 18.98 1.09 1.10
C ALA A 225 17.75 0.23 1.43
N PHE A 226 17.15 -0.45 0.44
CA PHE A 226 15.84 -1.08 0.61
C PHE A 226 15.90 -2.60 0.75
N ASN A 227 15.08 -3.13 1.66
CA ASN A 227 14.93 -4.56 1.90
C ASN A 227 13.50 -5.04 1.60
N ILE A 228 13.32 -5.69 0.45
CA ILE A 228 12.04 -6.32 0.03
C ILE A 228 11.51 -7.31 1.08
N ARG A 229 12.39 -7.97 1.84
CA ARG A 229 11.97 -8.90 2.90
C ARG A 229 11.28 -8.18 4.06
N SER A 230 11.77 -7.00 4.46
CA SER A 230 11.14 -6.19 5.52
C SER A 230 9.71 -5.79 5.13
N ALA A 231 9.51 -5.30 3.91
CA ALA A 231 8.17 -4.96 3.43
C ALA A 231 7.24 -6.16 3.31
N GLN A 232 7.76 -7.32 2.87
CA GLN A 232 6.99 -8.56 2.82
C GLN A 232 6.58 -9.06 4.21
N GLU A 233 7.48 -9.00 5.18
CA GLU A 233 7.20 -9.36 6.57
C GLU A 233 6.16 -8.42 7.18
N ALA A 234 6.33 -7.11 7.01
CA ALA A 234 5.35 -6.11 7.42
C ALA A 234 3.96 -6.37 6.82
N ALA A 235 3.89 -6.62 5.51
CA ALA A 235 2.64 -6.92 4.82
C ALA A 235 1.99 -8.23 5.30
N SER A 236 2.77 -9.22 5.74
CA SER A 236 2.23 -10.48 6.27
C SER A 236 1.54 -10.32 7.63
N LEU A 237 1.93 -9.29 8.39
CA LEU A 237 1.39 -8.97 9.71
C LEU A 237 0.28 -7.90 9.65
N LEU A 238 0.15 -7.19 8.53
CA LEU A 238 -0.86 -6.18 8.29
C LEU A 238 -2.01 -6.75 7.42
N PRO A 239 -3.19 -7.06 8.01
CA PRO A 239 -4.29 -7.68 7.27
C PRO A 239 -4.85 -6.80 6.13
N ASN A 240 -4.67 -5.48 6.22
CA ASN A 240 -5.17 -4.48 5.26
C ASN A 240 -4.04 -3.74 4.51
N ALA A 241 -2.86 -4.35 4.38
CA ALA A 241 -1.75 -3.75 3.66
C ALA A 241 -1.78 -4.03 2.15
N SER A 242 -1.50 -3.00 1.35
CA SER A 242 -1.06 -3.14 -0.04
C SER A 242 0.44 -2.89 -0.16
N VAL A 243 1.15 -3.72 -0.93
CA VAL A 243 2.55 -3.47 -1.27
C VAL A 243 2.61 -2.97 -2.70
N VAL A 244 3.24 -1.81 -2.91
CA VAL A 244 3.39 -1.18 -4.22
C VAL A 244 4.86 -1.12 -4.57
N MET A 245 5.26 -1.93 -5.54
CA MET A 245 6.59 -1.85 -6.15
C MET A 245 6.64 -0.64 -7.06
N LEU A 246 7.68 0.17 -6.90
CA LEU A 246 7.91 1.36 -7.69
C LEU A 246 9.11 1.15 -8.61
N GLU A 247 8.96 1.51 -9.87
CA GLU A 247 10.03 1.42 -10.86
C GLU A 247 11.16 2.41 -10.52
N GLY A 248 12.40 1.93 -10.56
CA GLY A 248 13.59 2.75 -10.32
C GLY A 248 14.08 2.77 -8.87
N ARG A 249 15.20 3.48 -8.67
CA ARG A 249 15.80 3.65 -7.33
C ARG A 249 15.13 4.81 -6.62
N ILE A 250 14.07 4.49 -5.89
CA ILE A 250 13.41 5.49 -5.06
C ILE A 250 14.14 5.57 -3.74
N THR A 251 14.85 6.68 -3.60
CA THR A 251 15.55 7.07 -2.38
C THR A 251 14.60 7.83 -1.47
N TRP A 252 13.72 8.66 -2.05
CA TRP A 252 12.79 9.52 -1.33
C TRP A 252 11.39 9.44 -1.91
N TRP A 253 10.37 9.58 -1.07
CA TRP A 253 8.98 9.60 -1.54
C TRP A 253 8.64 10.81 -2.43
N TRP A 254 9.47 11.87 -2.40
CA TRP A 254 9.34 13.05 -3.26
C TRP A 254 9.52 12.76 -4.75
N GLU A 255 10.13 11.63 -5.10
CA GLU A 255 10.25 11.23 -6.49
C GLU A 255 8.87 10.98 -7.12
N GLN A 256 8.75 11.26 -8.42
CA GLN A 256 7.46 11.24 -9.11
C GLN A 256 6.66 9.94 -8.89
N ALA A 257 7.34 8.79 -8.91
CA ALA A 257 6.70 7.49 -8.67
C ALA A 257 6.15 7.35 -7.23
N GLY A 258 6.87 7.89 -6.23
CA GLY A 258 6.42 7.95 -4.84
C GLY A 258 5.20 8.85 -4.68
N VAL A 259 5.27 10.08 -5.19
CA VAL A 259 4.15 11.05 -5.17
C VAL A 259 2.91 10.47 -5.86
N ASN A 260 3.08 9.85 -7.04
CA ASN A 260 1.98 9.19 -7.76
C ASN A 260 1.31 8.09 -6.93
N ALA A 261 2.10 7.27 -6.23
CA ALA A 261 1.57 6.19 -5.41
C ALA A 261 0.82 6.71 -4.18
N ILE A 262 1.34 7.77 -3.54
CA ILE A 262 0.67 8.45 -2.43
C ILE A 262 -0.69 9.01 -2.88
N LEU A 263 -0.73 9.74 -3.99
CA LEU A 263 -1.97 10.31 -4.52
C LEU A 263 -3.02 9.24 -4.81
N ARG A 264 -2.62 8.13 -5.47
CA ARG A 264 -3.53 6.99 -5.72
C ARG A 264 -4.05 6.36 -4.43
N PHE A 265 -3.19 6.22 -3.42
CA PHE A 265 -3.62 5.70 -2.13
C PHE A 265 -4.63 6.64 -1.47
N MET A 266 -4.32 7.94 -1.40
CA MET A 266 -5.24 8.93 -0.83
C MET A 266 -6.58 9.00 -1.58
N GLU A 267 -6.57 8.87 -2.90
CA GLU A 267 -7.78 8.77 -3.73
C GLU A 267 -8.61 7.52 -3.38
N SER A 268 -7.94 6.38 -3.16
CA SER A 268 -8.62 5.14 -2.78
C SER A 268 -9.34 5.22 -1.42
N LEU A 269 -8.87 6.11 -0.52
CA LEU A 269 -9.47 6.34 0.79
C LEU A 269 -10.74 7.23 0.71
N HIS A 270 -10.79 8.16 -0.24
CA HIS A 270 -12.00 8.96 -0.49
C HIS A 270 -13.15 8.11 -1.05
N ASP A 271 -12.82 7.04 -1.77
CA ASP A 271 -13.76 6.09 -2.35
C ASP A 271 -14.32 5.08 -1.33
N ASP A 272 -14.30 5.37 -0.02
CA ASP A 272 -14.79 4.51 1.08
C ASP A 272 -16.29 4.11 1.03
N LYS A 273 -17.02 4.51 -0.02
CA LYS A 273 -18.30 3.89 -0.39
C LYS A 273 -18.18 2.75 -1.42
N ARG A 274 -16.99 2.41 -1.90
CA ARG A 274 -16.77 1.47 -3.02
C ARG A 274 -15.50 0.61 -3.01
N ARG A 275 -14.55 0.69 -2.07
CA ARG A 275 -13.25 -0.03 -2.23
C ARG A 275 -12.78 -0.84 -1.01
N LEU A 276 -13.22 -2.09 -0.93
CA LEU A 276 -12.35 -3.20 -0.52
C LEU A 276 -11.57 -3.64 -1.78
N GLY A 277 -10.29 -3.26 -1.91
CA GLY A 277 -9.42 -3.77 -2.98
C GLY A 277 -8.27 -2.82 -3.35
N GLY A 278 -7.03 -3.21 -3.02
CA GLY A 278 -5.80 -2.49 -3.38
C GLY A 278 -5.52 -2.43 -4.90
N PRO A 279 -4.45 -1.73 -5.32
CA PRO A 279 -4.18 -1.43 -6.72
C PRO A 279 -3.88 -2.67 -7.57
N LEU A 280 -4.35 -2.65 -8.82
CA LEU A 280 -4.24 -3.72 -9.82
C LEU A 280 -2.94 -3.74 -10.60
N ALA A 281 -1.96 -2.89 -10.29
CA ALA A 281 -0.80 -2.71 -11.15
C ALA A 281 0.07 -3.98 -11.20
N GLY A 282 0.00 -4.74 -12.31
CA GLY A 282 0.96 -5.77 -12.72
C GLY A 282 1.25 -6.91 -11.74
N SER A 283 0.47 -7.06 -10.68
CA SER A 283 0.66 -8.08 -9.65
C SER A 283 -0.01 -9.40 -10.04
N PHE A 284 0.44 -10.50 -9.45
CA PHE A 284 -0.19 -11.80 -9.62
C PHE A 284 -1.65 -11.76 -9.10
N GLN A 285 -2.61 -12.03 -9.98
CA GLN A 285 -4.05 -11.99 -9.69
C GLN A 285 -4.71 -13.27 -10.15
N THR A 286 -5.77 -13.68 -9.44
CA THR A 286 -6.73 -14.68 -9.92
C THR A 286 -7.94 -13.98 -10.51
N ILE A 287 -8.14 -14.18 -11.80
CA ILE A 287 -9.23 -13.59 -12.57
C ILE A 287 -10.40 -14.58 -12.58
N LEU A 288 -11.57 -14.10 -12.18
CA LEU A 288 -12.84 -14.80 -12.30
C LEU A 288 -13.66 -14.15 -13.41
N PHE A 289 -14.18 -14.96 -14.32
CA PHE A 289 -15.31 -14.57 -15.17
C PHE A 289 -16.53 -15.35 -14.74
N THR A 290 -17.66 -14.64 -14.63
CA THR A 290 -18.99 -15.23 -14.54
C THR A 290 -19.72 -14.98 -15.84
N ASP A 291 -20.59 -15.91 -16.22
CA ASP A 291 -21.49 -15.74 -17.35
C ASP A 291 -22.81 -16.45 -17.07
N LEU A 292 -23.92 -15.81 -17.42
CA LEU A 292 -25.26 -16.24 -17.07
C LEU A 292 -25.87 -17.03 -18.22
N GLU A 293 -26.46 -18.19 -17.92
CA GLU A 293 -27.03 -19.04 -18.96
C GLU A 293 -28.19 -18.35 -19.70
N SER A 294 -28.03 -18.15 -21.01
CA SER A 294 -29.11 -17.81 -21.95
C SER A 294 -29.92 -16.56 -21.58
N SER A 295 -29.25 -15.44 -21.26
CA SER A 295 -29.89 -14.14 -21.01
C SER A 295 -30.91 -13.75 -22.09
N THR A 296 -30.65 -14.07 -23.36
CA THR A 296 -31.58 -13.86 -24.47
C THR A 296 -32.89 -14.64 -24.35
N ALA A 297 -32.85 -15.89 -23.88
CA ALA A 297 -34.04 -16.70 -23.67
C ALA A 297 -34.84 -16.22 -22.44
N LEU A 298 -34.13 -15.72 -21.43
CA LEU A 298 -34.73 -15.09 -20.25
C LEU A 298 -35.54 -13.84 -20.64
N THR A 299 -34.97 -12.97 -21.48
CA THR A 299 -35.64 -11.77 -22.02
C THR A 299 -36.87 -12.11 -22.85
N GLN A 300 -36.81 -13.15 -23.69
CA GLN A 300 -37.97 -13.60 -24.47
C GLN A 300 -39.12 -14.13 -23.59
N ARG A 301 -38.79 -14.74 -22.44
CA ARG A 301 -39.78 -15.35 -21.54
C ARG A 301 -40.38 -14.36 -20.55
N LEU A 302 -39.56 -13.48 -19.97
CA LEU A 302 -39.94 -12.59 -18.87
C LEU A 302 -40.13 -11.12 -19.31
N GLY A 303 -39.80 -10.78 -20.55
CA GLY A 303 -39.68 -9.40 -21.01
C GLY A 303 -38.43 -8.71 -20.45
N ASP A 304 -38.16 -7.50 -20.95
CA ASP A 304 -36.95 -6.75 -20.60
C ASP A 304 -36.88 -6.41 -19.09
N GLU A 305 -38.00 -6.00 -18.49
CA GLU A 305 -38.06 -5.64 -17.07
C GLU A 305 -37.81 -6.85 -16.15
N GLY A 306 -38.45 -7.98 -16.43
CA GLY A 306 -38.28 -9.21 -15.64
C GLY A 306 -36.87 -9.80 -15.77
N ALA A 307 -36.29 -9.78 -16.98
CA ALA A 307 -34.91 -10.20 -17.19
C ALA A 307 -33.91 -9.29 -16.46
N GLN A 308 -34.18 -7.98 -16.41
CA GLN A 308 -33.36 -7.03 -15.69
C GLN A 308 -33.43 -7.24 -14.16
N GLU A 309 -34.58 -7.60 -13.60
CA GLU A 309 -34.72 -7.91 -12.18
C GLU A 309 -33.92 -9.16 -11.77
N VAL A 310 -33.99 -10.22 -12.58
CA VAL A 310 -33.20 -11.44 -12.37
C VAL A 310 -31.70 -11.15 -12.46
N LEU A 311 -31.26 -10.34 -13.43
CA LEU A 311 -29.87 -9.94 -13.55
C LEU A 311 -29.39 -9.12 -12.33
N ARG A 312 -30.24 -8.25 -11.78
CA ARG A 312 -29.94 -7.50 -10.55
C ARG A 312 -29.77 -8.44 -9.36
N GLY A 313 -30.63 -9.44 -9.22
CA GLY A 313 -30.52 -10.47 -8.18
C GLY A 313 -29.21 -11.26 -8.30
N HIS A 314 -28.88 -11.71 -9.52
CA HIS A 314 -27.61 -12.36 -9.81
C HIS A 314 -26.41 -11.49 -9.43
N ASN A 315 -26.37 -10.25 -9.91
CA ASN A 315 -25.25 -9.33 -9.64
C ASN A 315 -25.11 -9.03 -8.14
N ALA A 316 -26.22 -8.98 -7.39
CA ALA A 316 -26.17 -8.81 -5.94
C ALA A 316 -25.52 -10.02 -5.25
N THR A 317 -25.86 -11.24 -5.65
CA THR A 317 -25.25 -12.47 -5.14
C THR A 317 -23.75 -12.54 -5.45
N VAL A 318 -23.36 -12.20 -6.69
CA VAL A 318 -21.94 -12.15 -7.06
C VAL A 318 -21.21 -11.11 -6.20
N ARG A 319 -21.70 -9.87 -6.12
CA ARG A 319 -21.07 -8.80 -5.32
C ARG A 319 -20.92 -9.15 -3.85
N LYS A 320 -21.93 -9.78 -3.26
CA LYS A 320 -21.88 -10.27 -1.87
C LYS A 320 -20.76 -11.30 -1.67
N ALA A 321 -20.57 -12.22 -2.62
CA ALA A 321 -19.47 -13.18 -2.57
C ALA A 321 -18.10 -12.51 -2.81
N LEU A 322 -18.03 -11.52 -3.71
CA LEU A 322 -16.82 -10.71 -3.89
C LEU A 322 -16.44 -10.00 -2.58
N GLU A 323 -17.39 -9.33 -1.92
CA GLU A 323 -17.19 -8.67 -0.63
C GLU A 323 -16.72 -9.64 0.45
N ALA A 324 -17.37 -10.81 0.58
CA ALA A 324 -17.04 -11.81 1.60
C ALA A 324 -15.64 -12.43 1.43
N HIS A 325 -15.13 -12.46 0.21
CA HIS A 325 -13.87 -13.12 -0.14
C HIS A 325 -12.80 -12.15 -0.67
N ALA A 326 -12.94 -10.85 -0.41
CA ALA A 326 -11.99 -9.82 -0.84
C ALA A 326 -11.70 -9.83 -2.36
N GLY A 327 -12.74 -10.10 -3.16
CA GLY A 327 -12.77 -9.95 -4.59
C GLY A 327 -13.17 -8.54 -5.02
N ARG A 328 -12.67 -8.10 -6.16
CA ARG A 328 -12.95 -6.79 -6.74
C ARG A 328 -13.66 -6.95 -8.07
N GLU A 329 -14.84 -6.39 -8.22
CA GLU A 329 -15.50 -6.27 -9.52
C GLU A 329 -14.64 -5.37 -10.44
N VAL A 330 -14.21 -5.91 -11.59
CA VAL A 330 -13.44 -5.16 -12.60
C VAL A 330 -14.41 -4.46 -13.55
N LYS A 331 -15.30 -5.23 -14.17
CA LYS A 331 -16.31 -4.71 -15.11
C LYS A 331 -17.43 -5.73 -15.36
N HIS A 332 -18.50 -5.23 -15.97
CA HIS A 332 -19.56 -6.06 -16.58
C HIS A 332 -19.11 -6.53 -17.96
N THR A 333 -19.45 -7.77 -18.32
CA THR A 333 -19.23 -8.33 -19.66
C THR A 333 -20.53 -8.48 -20.45
N GLY A 334 -21.61 -7.84 -19.98
CA GLY A 334 -22.98 -7.97 -20.50
C GLY A 334 -23.88 -8.52 -19.40
N ASP A 335 -24.09 -9.83 -19.41
CA ASP A 335 -24.83 -10.63 -18.43
C ASP A 335 -23.92 -11.33 -17.40
N GLY A 336 -22.61 -11.08 -17.49
CA GLY A 336 -21.59 -11.59 -16.59
C GLY A 336 -20.73 -10.52 -15.94
N ILE A 337 -19.89 -10.95 -15.00
CA ILE A 337 -18.96 -10.10 -14.25
C ILE A 337 -17.55 -10.63 -14.41
N MET A 338 -16.62 -9.71 -14.65
CA MET A 338 -15.19 -9.95 -14.51
C MET A 338 -14.75 -9.47 -13.12
N ALA A 339 -14.08 -10.32 -12.36
CA ALA A 339 -13.59 -10.00 -11.02
C ALA A 339 -12.10 -10.37 -10.80
N ALA A 340 -11.42 -9.48 -10.08
CA ALA A 340 -10.08 -9.52 -9.50
C ALA A 340 -9.99 -10.21 -8.13
N PHE A 341 -9.07 -11.16 -7.90
CA PHE A 341 -8.72 -11.60 -6.54
C PHE A 341 -7.22 -11.70 -6.32
N PRO A 342 -6.68 -11.23 -5.17
CA PRO A 342 -5.27 -11.41 -4.83
C PRO A 342 -4.94 -12.86 -4.41
N SER A 343 -5.94 -13.73 -4.22
CA SER A 343 -5.76 -15.11 -3.75
C SER A 343 -6.61 -16.10 -4.56
N ALA A 344 -5.96 -17.15 -5.08
CA ALA A 344 -6.64 -18.22 -5.81
C ALA A 344 -7.66 -18.97 -4.93
N VAL A 345 -7.32 -19.21 -3.67
CA VAL A 345 -8.21 -19.87 -2.70
C VAL A 345 -9.49 -19.06 -2.51
N ARG A 346 -9.36 -17.75 -2.24
CA ARG A 346 -10.51 -16.86 -2.04
C ARG A 346 -11.37 -16.76 -3.30
N ALA A 347 -10.74 -16.70 -4.48
CA ALA A 347 -11.46 -16.66 -5.75
C ALA A 347 -12.32 -17.91 -5.97
N VAL A 348 -11.77 -19.10 -5.68
CA VAL A 348 -12.51 -20.37 -5.79
C VAL A 348 -13.60 -20.46 -4.73
N GLU A 349 -13.33 -20.06 -3.49
CA GLU A 349 -14.35 -20.02 -2.43
C GLU A 349 -15.52 -19.09 -2.79
N ALA A 350 -15.23 -17.91 -3.33
CA ALA A 350 -16.23 -16.97 -3.82
C ALA A 350 -17.07 -17.58 -4.95
N ALA A 351 -16.43 -18.20 -5.95
CA ALA A 351 -17.12 -18.85 -7.05
C ALA A 351 -18.04 -19.99 -6.56
N LEU A 352 -17.57 -20.82 -5.63
CA LEU A 352 -18.39 -21.87 -5.02
C LEU A 352 -19.53 -21.32 -4.16
N GLN A 353 -19.32 -20.20 -3.46
CA GLN A 353 -20.39 -19.51 -2.74
C GLN A 353 -21.47 -19.04 -3.71
N VAL A 354 -21.09 -18.39 -4.82
CA VAL A 354 -22.03 -17.95 -5.87
C VAL A 354 -22.83 -19.14 -6.41
N GLN A 355 -22.17 -20.26 -6.73
CA GLN A 355 -22.91 -21.45 -7.19
C GLN A 355 -23.91 -21.96 -6.16
N ARG A 356 -23.53 -22.01 -4.88
CA ARG A 356 -24.42 -22.48 -3.81
C ARG A 356 -25.61 -21.55 -3.59
N GLU A 357 -25.39 -20.24 -3.60
CA GLU A 357 -26.45 -19.25 -3.38
C GLU A 357 -27.43 -19.18 -4.57
N LEU A 358 -26.98 -19.53 -5.78
CA LEU A 358 -27.81 -19.60 -6.98
C LEU A 358 -28.36 -21.01 -7.26
N ALA A 359 -27.98 -22.01 -6.44
CA ALA A 359 -28.44 -23.39 -6.61
C ALA A 359 -29.96 -23.48 -6.44
N GLY A 360 -30.65 -24.02 -7.44
CA GLY A 360 -32.12 -24.15 -7.45
C GLY A 360 -32.87 -22.86 -7.81
N GLY A 361 -32.17 -21.78 -8.15
CA GLY A 361 -32.76 -20.57 -8.70
C GLY A 361 -33.15 -20.70 -10.18
N GLU A 362 -33.80 -19.67 -10.72
CA GLU A 362 -34.21 -19.65 -12.14
C GLU A 362 -33.06 -19.49 -13.13
N VAL A 363 -31.87 -19.10 -12.65
CA VAL A 363 -30.68 -18.83 -13.45
C VAL A 363 -29.48 -19.60 -12.93
N ARG A 364 -28.71 -20.16 -13.86
CA ARG A 364 -27.44 -20.82 -13.59
C ARG A 364 -26.31 -20.00 -14.17
N VAL A 365 -25.19 -20.04 -13.47
CA VAL A 365 -24.00 -19.28 -13.83
C VAL A 365 -22.89 -20.27 -14.13
N ARG A 366 -22.18 -20.03 -15.21
CA ARG A 366 -20.92 -20.72 -15.49
C ARG A 366 -19.77 -19.81 -15.09
N MET A 367 -18.70 -20.39 -14.57
CA MET A 367 -17.57 -19.62 -14.05
C MET A 367 -16.25 -20.21 -14.52
N GLY A 368 -15.32 -19.31 -14.87
CA GLY A 368 -13.97 -19.66 -15.27
C GLY A 368 -12.93 -18.86 -14.50
N LEU A 369 -11.92 -19.55 -13.98
CA LEU A 369 -10.82 -18.94 -13.25
C LEU A 369 -9.47 -19.26 -13.86
N ASN A 370 -8.61 -18.23 -13.94
CA ASN A 370 -7.18 -18.40 -14.19
C ASN A 370 -6.39 -17.42 -13.32
N ALA A 371 -5.17 -17.79 -12.94
CA ALA A 371 -4.26 -16.90 -12.24
C ALA A 371 -3.02 -16.57 -13.08
N GLY A 372 -2.50 -15.37 -12.91
CA GLY A 372 -1.33 -14.86 -13.63
C GLY A 372 -1.15 -13.35 -13.40
N GLU A 373 -0.28 -12.73 -14.20
CA GLU A 373 -0.01 -11.28 -14.14
C GLU A 373 -0.77 -10.58 -15.28
N PRO A 374 -1.98 -10.04 -15.04
CA PRO A 374 -2.67 -9.24 -16.04
C PRO A 374 -1.98 -7.88 -16.24
N ILE A 375 -2.15 -7.30 -17.41
CA ILE A 375 -1.79 -5.90 -17.66
C ILE A 375 -2.95 -5.06 -17.12
N ALA A 376 -2.68 -4.20 -16.14
CA ALA A 376 -3.69 -3.28 -15.63
C ALA A 376 -3.56 -1.91 -16.30
N GLU A 377 -4.68 -1.39 -16.77
CA GLU A 377 -4.79 -0.07 -17.38
C GLU A 377 -6.09 0.55 -16.86
N ASP A 378 -5.97 1.71 -16.21
CA ASP A 378 -7.03 2.35 -15.43
C ASP A 378 -7.69 1.38 -14.41
N ASP A 379 -9.01 1.18 -14.49
CA ASP A 379 -9.78 0.28 -13.63
C ASP A 379 -9.99 -1.13 -14.26
N ASP A 380 -9.39 -1.40 -15.43
CA ASP A 380 -9.57 -2.62 -16.21
C ASP A 380 -8.33 -3.52 -16.21
N LEU A 381 -8.49 -4.77 -16.65
CA LEU A 381 -7.44 -5.77 -16.74
C LEU A 381 -7.41 -6.43 -18.12
N PHE A 382 -6.21 -6.61 -18.64
CA PHE A 382 -5.94 -7.14 -19.97
C PHE A 382 -4.83 -8.19 -19.96
N GLY A 383 -4.52 -8.70 -21.15
CA GLY A 383 -3.43 -9.65 -21.36
C GLY A 383 -3.85 -11.11 -21.27
N THR A 384 -2.85 -11.98 -21.36
CA THR A 384 -3.04 -13.42 -21.54
C THR A 384 -3.78 -14.08 -20.37
N ALA A 385 -3.52 -13.65 -19.13
CA ALA A 385 -4.17 -14.21 -17.95
C ALA A 385 -5.69 -13.98 -17.94
N VAL A 386 -6.12 -12.78 -18.34
CA VAL A 386 -7.53 -12.40 -18.48
C VAL A 386 -8.19 -13.16 -19.62
N GLN A 387 -7.54 -13.19 -20.78
CA GLN A 387 -8.04 -13.90 -21.95
C GLN A 387 -8.21 -15.40 -21.66
N LEU A 388 -7.28 -16.00 -20.91
CA LEU A 388 -7.39 -17.40 -20.52
C LEU A 388 -8.57 -17.64 -19.59
N ALA A 389 -8.76 -16.83 -18.54
CA ALA A 389 -9.90 -16.96 -17.63
C ALA A 389 -11.24 -16.88 -18.38
N ALA A 390 -11.39 -15.93 -19.30
CA ALA A 390 -12.57 -15.81 -20.14
C ALA A 390 -12.82 -17.07 -20.98
N ARG A 391 -11.77 -17.64 -21.59
CA ARG A 391 -11.89 -18.87 -22.39
C ARG A 391 -12.18 -20.11 -21.57
N ILE A 392 -11.76 -20.14 -20.31
CA ILE A 392 -12.13 -21.19 -19.37
C ILE A 392 -13.61 -21.07 -19.01
N CYS A 393 -14.10 -19.85 -18.79
CA CYS A 393 -15.52 -19.58 -18.54
C CYS A 393 -16.39 -20.00 -19.73
N ASP A 394 -15.95 -19.72 -20.96
CA ASP A 394 -16.64 -20.16 -22.20
C ASP A 394 -16.79 -21.69 -22.30
N ARG A 395 -15.94 -22.44 -21.59
CA ARG A 395 -15.92 -23.91 -21.57
C ARG A 395 -16.69 -24.53 -20.41
N ALA A 396 -17.05 -23.74 -19.42
CA ALA A 396 -17.83 -24.21 -18.28
C ALA A 396 -19.30 -24.40 -18.68
N GLU A 397 -19.90 -25.48 -18.19
CA GLU A 397 -21.33 -25.71 -18.27
C GLU A 397 -22.08 -24.86 -17.22
N PRO A 398 -23.37 -24.57 -17.40
CA PRO A 398 -24.17 -23.85 -16.41
C PRO A 398 -24.20 -24.55 -15.05
N GLY A 399 -23.80 -23.84 -14.00
CA GLY A 399 -23.62 -24.40 -12.65
C GLY A 399 -22.23 -24.95 -12.37
N GLN A 400 -21.29 -24.85 -13.33
CA GLN A 400 -19.93 -25.36 -13.20
C GLN A 400 -18.93 -24.24 -12.88
N VAL A 401 -17.88 -24.59 -12.11
CA VAL A 401 -16.70 -23.75 -11.87
C VAL A 401 -15.48 -24.46 -12.45
N LEU A 402 -14.98 -23.97 -13.57
CA LEU A 402 -13.75 -24.47 -14.17
C LEU A 402 -12.57 -23.57 -13.83
N VAL A 403 -11.42 -24.18 -13.55
CA VAL A 403 -10.20 -23.48 -13.20
C VAL A 403 -9.01 -23.99 -14.01
N SER A 404 -8.03 -23.13 -14.25
CA SER A 404 -6.75 -23.56 -14.81
C SER A 404 -5.96 -24.39 -13.81
N ARG A 405 -5.02 -25.20 -14.31
CA ARG A 405 -4.07 -25.95 -13.46
C ARG A 405 -3.40 -25.07 -12.41
N VAL A 406 -2.99 -23.85 -12.77
CA VAL A 406 -2.30 -22.92 -11.87
C VAL A 406 -3.17 -22.62 -10.64
N VAL A 407 -4.47 -22.36 -10.84
CA VAL A 407 -5.40 -22.10 -9.73
C VAL A 407 -5.57 -23.34 -8.86
N ALA A 408 -5.73 -24.53 -9.46
CA ALA A 408 -5.84 -25.79 -8.73
C ALA A 408 -4.58 -26.07 -7.88
N ASP A 409 -3.39 -25.88 -8.44
CA ASP A 409 -2.11 -26.08 -7.76
C ASP A 409 -1.93 -25.10 -6.59
N PHE A 410 -2.34 -23.83 -6.72
CA PHE A 410 -2.34 -22.86 -5.61
C PHE A 410 -3.30 -23.20 -4.47
N CYS A 411 -4.34 -23.99 -4.75
CA CYS A 411 -5.31 -24.43 -3.77
C CYS A 411 -4.97 -25.79 -3.13
N ALA A 412 -3.88 -26.43 -3.56
CA ALA A 412 -3.48 -27.75 -3.06
C ALA A 412 -3.27 -27.74 -1.53
N GLY A 413 -3.79 -28.77 -0.85
CA GLY A 413 -3.71 -28.90 0.61
C GLY A 413 -4.71 -28.06 1.41
N LYS A 414 -5.66 -27.38 0.75
CA LYS A 414 -6.79 -26.68 1.39
C LYS A 414 -8.05 -27.55 1.37
N ARG A 415 -9.15 -27.05 1.95
CA ARG A 415 -10.46 -27.74 2.02
C ARG A 415 -11.22 -27.81 0.66
N LEU A 416 -10.58 -27.44 -0.44
CA LEU A 416 -11.16 -27.40 -1.78
C LEU A 416 -10.80 -28.68 -2.56
N GLN A 417 -11.75 -29.19 -3.35
CA GLN A 417 -11.55 -30.38 -4.18
C GLN A 417 -11.50 -30.00 -5.66
N PHE A 418 -10.59 -30.63 -6.39
CA PHE A 418 -10.41 -30.43 -7.82
C PHE A 418 -10.34 -31.77 -8.53
N SER A 419 -11.19 -31.97 -9.53
CA SER A 419 -11.13 -33.11 -10.45
C SER A 419 -10.64 -32.64 -11.81
N HIS A 420 -9.78 -33.43 -12.46
CA HIS A 420 -9.43 -33.15 -13.86
C HIS A 420 -10.70 -33.26 -14.71
N HIS A 421 -10.96 -32.23 -15.51
CA HIS A 421 -12.14 -32.14 -16.36
C HIS A 421 -11.79 -32.49 -17.81
N THR A 422 -10.82 -31.78 -18.40
CA THR A 422 -10.36 -32.03 -19.78
C THR A 422 -9.07 -31.27 -20.09
N ASP A 423 -8.36 -31.67 -21.14
CA ASP A 423 -7.30 -30.87 -21.76
C ASP A 423 -7.87 -30.20 -23.03
N ALA A 424 -8.14 -28.90 -22.96
CA ALA A 424 -8.83 -28.17 -24.02
C ALA A 424 -7.88 -27.26 -24.81
N THR A 425 -7.94 -27.33 -26.14
CA THR A 425 -7.37 -26.28 -26.99
C THR A 425 -8.29 -25.07 -26.98
N LEU A 426 -7.83 -23.98 -26.37
CA LEU A 426 -8.59 -22.74 -26.23
C LEU A 426 -8.23 -21.76 -27.35
N LYS A 427 -9.22 -20.99 -27.83
CA LYS A 427 -9.00 -20.00 -28.89
C LYS A 427 -7.93 -18.99 -28.46
N GLY A 428 -6.85 -18.88 -29.23
CA GLY A 428 -5.72 -17.99 -28.93
C GLY A 428 -4.56 -18.65 -28.17
N PHE A 429 -4.69 -19.94 -27.82
CA PHE A 429 -3.67 -20.70 -27.10
C PHE A 429 -3.24 -21.92 -27.92
N ALA A 430 -1.96 -21.99 -28.28
CA ALA A 430 -1.42 -23.06 -29.13
C ALA A 430 -1.24 -24.39 -28.37
N VAL A 431 -1.05 -24.34 -27.05
CA VAL A 431 -0.88 -25.52 -26.19
C VAL A 431 -2.20 -25.84 -25.51
N PRO A 432 -2.65 -27.10 -25.50
CA PRO A 432 -3.82 -27.52 -24.72
C PRO A 432 -3.68 -27.14 -23.25
N VAL A 433 -4.75 -26.59 -22.68
CA VAL A 433 -4.81 -26.17 -21.28
C VAL A 433 -5.60 -27.22 -20.49
N ALA A 434 -4.98 -27.78 -19.46
CA ALA A 434 -5.65 -28.66 -18.52
C ALA A 434 -6.62 -27.86 -17.64
N LEU A 435 -7.90 -28.25 -17.68
CA LEU A 435 -8.99 -27.66 -16.91
C LEU A 435 -9.40 -28.60 -15.79
N TYR A 436 -9.68 -28.02 -14.63
CA TYR A 436 -10.13 -28.73 -13.45
C TYR A 436 -11.48 -28.17 -13.01
N GLU A 437 -12.37 -29.05 -12.57
CA GLU A 437 -13.63 -28.64 -11.96
C GLU A 437 -13.43 -28.50 -10.45
N ALA A 438 -13.78 -27.33 -9.93
CA ALA A 438 -13.73 -27.05 -8.51
C ALA A 438 -15.05 -27.47 -7.84
N SER A 439 -14.95 -28.15 -6.70
CA SER A 439 -16.09 -28.52 -5.85
C SER A 439 -15.74 -28.32 -4.37
N GLY A 440 -16.75 -28.04 -3.54
CA GLY A 440 -16.55 -27.80 -2.10
C GLY A 440 -17.82 -27.61 -1.30
#